data_AF-A0A957XWG5-F1
#
_entry.id   AF-A0A957XWG5-F1
#
_cell.length_a   1.000
_cell.length_b   1.000
_cell.length_c   1.000
_cell.angle_alpha   90.00
_cell.angle_beta   90.00
_cell.angle_gamma   90.00
#
_symmetry.space_group_name_H-M   'P 1'
#
loop_
_entity.id
_entity.type
_entity.pdbx_description
1 polymer ?
#
loop_
_entity_poly.entity_id
_entity_poly.type
_entity_poly.pdbx_seq_one_letter_code
_entity_poly.pdbx_strand_id
1 'polypeptide(L)'
;MALHSKWSGGKLIFYDGTTELAYIDQAANGGLKLPTVAYDANGAISLYSHTAVVTKGTAAALTLAAPTATTHDGVTITVVSSTAAAHTVTATTVGFNAGDAASDVGTFGGAIGDGFSFVAYQGEWYVLPGTNLNVTLA
;
A
#
# COMPACT_ATOMS: atom_id res chain seq x y z
N MET A 1 25.48 -4.26 23.48
CA MET A 1 24.08 -3.88 23.19
C MET A 1 23.24 -5.13 23.40
N ALA A 2 22.36 -5.14 24.41
CA ALA A 2 21.59 -6.34 24.74
C ALA A 2 20.26 -6.30 23.96
N LEU A 3 20.01 -7.33 23.15
CA LEU A 3 18.72 -7.51 22.49
C LEU A 3 17.72 -8.06 23.51
N HIS A 4 16.62 -7.35 23.72
CA HIS A 4 15.58 -7.77 24.66
C HIS A 4 14.40 -8.37 23.90
N SER A 5 13.62 -9.24 24.55
CA SER A 5 12.38 -9.77 23.99
C SER A 5 11.25 -9.77 25.01
N LYS A 6 10.02 -9.52 24.55
CA LYS A 6 8.81 -9.63 25.37
C LYS A 6 7.69 -10.32 24.60
N TRP A 7 6.86 -11.07 25.32
CA TRP A 7 5.62 -11.63 24.77
C TRP A 7 4.46 -10.67 25.06
N SER A 8 3.73 -10.24 24.03
CA SER A 8 2.56 -9.37 24.17
C SER A 8 1.57 -9.61 23.03
N GLY A 9 0.27 -9.69 23.36
CA GLY A 9 -0.79 -9.85 22.35
C GLY A 9 -0.65 -11.10 21.47
N GLY A 10 -0.06 -12.19 22.00
CA GLY A 10 0.17 -13.43 21.23
C GLY A 10 1.39 -13.39 20.31
N LYS A 11 2.26 -12.38 20.44
CA LYS A 11 3.43 -12.19 19.60
C LYS A 11 4.71 -12.01 20.42
N LEU A 12 5.82 -12.51 19.90
CA LEU A 12 7.16 -12.22 20.39
C LEU A 12 7.67 -10.92 19.75
N ILE A 13 8.02 -9.94 20.58
CA ILE A 13 8.55 -8.63 20.18
C ILE A 13 10.02 -8.58 20.60
N PHE A 14 10.94 -8.33 19.67
CA PHE A 14 12.32 -8.00 19.98
C PHE A 14 12.49 -6.47 19.98
N TYR A 15 13.26 -5.92 20.91
CA TYR A 15 13.45 -4.48 21.04
C TYR A 15 14.84 -4.12 21.54
N ASP A 16 15.31 -2.93 21.16
CA ASP A 16 16.48 -2.30 21.77
C ASP A 16 16.06 -1.51 23.03
N GLY A 17 16.69 -1.79 24.16
CA GLY A 17 16.40 -1.15 25.45
C GLY A 17 16.82 0.32 25.55
N THR A 18 17.56 0.85 24.56
CA THR A 18 17.99 2.26 24.54
C THR A 18 17.17 3.17 23.62
N THR A 19 16.57 2.63 22.56
CA THR A 19 15.85 3.44 21.54
C THR A 19 14.37 3.11 21.40
N GLU A 20 13.88 2.05 22.06
CA GLU A 20 12.49 1.56 21.97
C GLU A 20 12.04 1.23 20.53
N LEU A 21 12.99 1.06 19.59
CA LEU A 21 12.70 0.60 18.24
C LEU A 21 12.33 -0.88 18.30
N ALA A 22 11.08 -1.19 17.95
CA ALA A 22 10.60 -2.55 17.86
C ALA A 22 11.21 -3.24 16.63
N TYR A 23 12.11 -4.19 16.83
CA TYR A 23 12.53 -5.12 15.78
C TYR A 23 11.52 -6.27 15.75
N ILE A 24 10.46 -6.10 14.97
CA ILE A 24 9.53 -7.19 14.68
C ILE A 24 10.20 -8.07 13.62
N ASP A 25 10.98 -9.05 14.06
CA ASP A 25 11.22 -10.23 13.24
C ASP A 25 10.74 -11.45 14.02
N GLN A 26 9.47 -11.78 13.85
CA GLN A 26 9.03 -13.14 14.09
C GLN A 26 8.78 -13.77 12.73
N ALA A 27 9.83 -14.30 12.11
CA ALA A 27 9.64 -15.32 11.10
C ALA A 27 10.51 -16.54 11.41
N ALA A 28 10.02 -17.39 12.31
CA ALA A 28 10.56 -18.73 12.51
C ALA A 28 10.37 -19.66 11.29
N ASN A 29 9.92 -19.17 10.10
CA ASN A 29 9.94 -19.92 8.82
C ASN A 29 9.55 -19.10 7.54
N GLY A 30 9.72 -17.77 7.44
CA GLY A 30 9.20 -17.07 6.22
C GLY A 30 9.58 -15.63 5.89
N GLY A 31 10.54 -15.02 6.59
CA GLY A 31 10.93 -13.62 6.39
C GLY A 31 9.85 -12.60 6.79
N LEU A 32 10.24 -11.32 6.83
CA LEU A 32 9.32 -10.19 7.02
C LEU A 32 8.41 -10.09 5.79
N LYS A 33 7.09 -10.25 5.99
CA LYS A 33 6.07 -10.09 4.95
C LYS A 33 5.18 -8.89 5.29
N LEU A 34 4.93 -8.03 4.30
CA LEU A 34 3.86 -7.05 4.41
C LEU A 34 2.50 -7.78 4.42
N PRO A 35 1.48 -7.23 5.11
CA PRO A 35 0.12 -7.76 5.02
C PRO A 35 -0.40 -7.76 3.58
N THR A 36 -1.25 -8.72 3.26
CA THR A 36 -1.99 -8.79 1.99
C THR A 36 -3.48 -8.66 2.29
N VAL A 37 -4.17 -7.74 1.61
CA VAL A 37 -5.60 -7.46 1.79
C VAL A 37 -6.32 -7.63 0.45
N ALA A 38 -7.42 -8.39 0.46
CA ALA A 38 -8.26 -8.57 -0.72
C ALA A 38 -9.36 -7.49 -0.76
N TYR A 39 -9.58 -6.91 -1.93
CA TYR A 39 -10.64 -5.94 -2.22
C TYR A 39 -11.60 -6.55 -3.25
N ASP A 40 -12.74 -7.06 -2.79
CA ASP A 40 -13.76 -7.75 -3.58
C ASP A 40 -14.96 -6.84 -3.97
N ALA A 41 -14.92 -5.58 -3.56
CA ALA A 41 -15.95 -4.57 -3.79
C ALA A 41 -15.34 -3.19 -4.07
N ASN A 42 -16.21 -2.21 -4.35
CA ASN A 42 -15.80 -0.81 -4.31
C ASN A 42 -15.52 -0.39 -2.86
N GLY A 43 -14.58 0.53 -2.65
CA GLY A 43 -14.29 0.98 -1.28
C GLY A 43 -12.99 1.76 -1.15
N ALA A 44 -12.63 2.06 0.10
CA ALA A 44 -11.40 2.74 0.43
C ALA A 44 -10.28 1.73 0.67
N ILE A 45 -9.11 2.00 0.09
CA ILE A 45 -7.86 1.31 0.43
C ILE A 45 -7.38 1.81 1.80
N SER A 46 -6.97 0.89 2.66
CA SER A 46 -6.51 1.22 4.01
C SER A 46 -5.16 1.92 4.00
N LEU A 47 -4.96 2.92 4.86
CA LEU A 47 -3.79 3.81 4.84
C LEU A 47 -2.61 3.26 5.68
N TYR A 48 -2.05 2.13 5.28
CA TYR A 48 -0.83 1.55 5.86
C TYR A 48 -0.08 0.72 4.81
N SER A 49 1.19 0.36 5.04
CA SER A 49 1.95 -0.40 4.04
C SER A 49 1.42 -1.82 3.89
N HIS A 50 0.94 -2.18 2.70
CA HIS A 50 0.41 -3.50 2.38
C HIS A 50 0.29 -3.75 0.87
N THR A 51 0.04 -5.01 0.51
CA THR A 51 -0.38 -5.38 -0.84
C THR A 51 -1.91 -5.41 -0.91
N ALA A 52 -2.50 -4.53 -1.71
CA ALA A 52 -3.93 -4.48 -2.02
C ALA A 52 -4.21 -5.32 -3.28
N VAL A 53 -4.79 -6.51 -3.10
CA VAL A 53 -5.16 -7.40 -4.20
C VAL A 53 -6.60 -7.16 -4.58
N VAL A 54 -6.85 -6.67 -5.79
CA VAL A 54 -8.20 -6.43 -6.29
C VAL A 54 -8.75 -7.74 -6.86
N THR A 55 -9.78 -8.28 -6.22
CA THR A 55 -10.37 -9.59 -6.55
C THR A 55 -11.78 -9.49 -7.12
N LYS A 56 -12.37 -8.28 -7.14
CA LYS A 56 -13.70 -8.03 -7.69
C LYS A 56 -13.71 -8.43 -9.18
N GLY A 57 -14.62 -9.33 -9.58
CA GLY A 57 -14.71 -9.81 -10.97
C GLY A 57 -15.16 -8.79 -12.02
N THR A 58 -15.44 -7.54 -11.61
CA THR A 58 -15.83 -6.41 -12.47
C THR A 58 -15.04 -5.17 -12.03
N ALA A 59 -15.13 -4.08 -12.78
CA ALA A 59 -14.47 -2.82 -12.41
C ALA A 59 -14.75 -2.43 -10.95
N ALA A 60 -13.70 -2.40 -10.13
CA ALA A 60 -13.72 -1.89 -8.77
C ALA A 60 -13.39 -0.41 -8.84
N ALA A 61 -14.20 0.41 -8.19
CA ALA A 61 -13.88 1.80 -7.93
C ALA A 61 -13.27 1.88 -6.53
N LEU A 62 -11.94 1.93 -6.46
CA LEU A 62 -11.19 2.06 -5.22
C LEU A 62 -10.83 3.53 -5.00
N THR A 63 -10.83 3.93 -3.74
CA THR A 63 -10.46 5.29 -3.30
C THR A 63 -9.28 5.22 -2.35
N LEU A 64 -8.46 6.27 -2.36
CA LEU A 64 -7.28 6.39 -1.54
C LEU A 64 -7.30 7.78 -0.89
N ALA A 65 -7.25 7.80 0.45
CA ALA A 65 -7.16 9.06 1.18
C ALA A 65 -5.81 9.76 0.94
N ALA A 66 -5.79 11.08 1.05
CA ALA A 66 -4.54 11.82 1.11
C ALA A 66 -3.71 11.36 2.32
N PRO A 67 -2.39 11.17 2.17
CA PRO A 67 -1.54 10.93 3.31
C PRO A 67 -1.39 12.23 4.12
N THR A 68 -1.44 12.13 5.43
CA THR A 68 -0.96 13.21 6.33
C THR A 68 0.57 13.30 6.28
N ALA A 69 1.10 14.48 5.96
CA ALA A 69 2.53 14.77 5.96
C ALA A 69 3.21 14.35 7.27
N THR A 70 4.43 13.83 7.18
CA THR A 70 5.27 13.29 8.29
C THR A 70 4.71 12.06 9.01
N THR A 71 3.39 11.94 9.14
CA THR A 71 2.73 10.82 9.81
C THR A 71 2.73 9.55 8.95
N HIS A 72 2.48 9.69 7.65
CA HIS A 72 2.43 8.55 6.72
C HIS A 72 3.67 8.43 5.84
N ASP A 73 4.71 9.24 6.07
CA ASP A 73 5.93 9.17 5.26
C ASP A 73 6.51 7.75 5.27
N GLY A 74 6.76 7.20 4.08
CA GLY A 74 7.24 5.83 3.90
C GLY A 74 6.14 4.76 3.83
N VAL A 75 4.87 5.09 4.04
CA VAL A 75 3.76 4.16 3.75
C VAL A 75 3.80 3.80 2.27
N THR A 76 3.98 2.51 1.98
CA THR A 76 4.08 1.98 0.61
C THR A 76 2.95 0.99 0.37
N ILE A 77 2.12 1.28 -0.61
CA ILE A 77 1.01 0.40 -1.00
C ILE A 77 1.28 -0.11 -2.41
N THR A 78 1.15 -1.42 -2.60
CA THR A 78 1.16 -2.06 -3.92
C THR A 78 -0.24 -2.51 -4.24
N VAL A 79 -0.84 -1.96 -5.30
CA VAL A 79 -2.14 -2.42 -5.80
C VAL A 79 -1.90 -3.35 -6.98
N VAL A 80 -2.52 -4.53 -6.96
CA VAL A 80 -2.43 -5.52 -8.03
C VAL A 80 -3.79 -6.16 -8.30
N SER A 81 -4.15 -6.30 -9.56
CA SER A 81 -5.37 -6.97 -9.97
C SER A 81 -5.18 -8.48 -10.07
N SER A 82 -6.08 -9.25 -9.48
CA SER A 82 -6.21 -10.69 -9.75
C SER A 82 -7.30 -11.00 -10.79
N THR A 83 -7.89 -9.98 -11.42
CA THR A 83 -8.97 -10.15 -12.41
C THR A 83 -8.71 -9.36 -13.69
N ALA A 84 -9.33 -9.77 -14.79
CA ALA A 84 -9.25 -9.09 -16.08
C ALA A 84 -10.33 -8.00 -16.20
N ALA A 85 -10.28 -6.99 -15.33
CA ALA A 85 -11.22 -5.88 -15.32
C ALA A 85 -10.50 -4.54 -15.14
N ALA A 86 -11.02 -3.49 -15.80
CA ALA A 86 -10.49 -2.14 -15.72
C ALA A 86 -10.88 -1.49 -14.37
N HIS A 87 -10.14 -1.84 -13.32
CA HIS A 87 -10.28 -1.24 -12.00
C HIS A 87 -9.74 0.20 -11.98
N THR A 88 -10.21 1.00 -11.03
CA THR A 88 -9.70 2.34 -10.78
C THR A 88 -9.24 2.49 -9.34
N VAL A 89 -8.15 3.22 -9.15
CA VAL A 89 -7.71 3.71 -7.83
C VAL A 89 -7.69 5.23 -7.91
N THR A 90 -8.52 5.88 -7.09
CA THR A 90 -8.70 7.34 -7.11
C THR A 90 -8.12 8.01 -5.86
N ALA A 91 -7.18 8.93 -6.03
CA ALA A 91 -6.57 9.75 -4.98
C ALA A 91 -7.04 11.21 -5.09
N THR A 92 -8.34 11.44 -4.89
CA THR A 92 -9.13 12.63 -5.29
C THR A 92 -8.59 14.03 -4.93
N THR A 93 -7.63 14.19 -4.02
CA THR A 93 -7.19 15.53 -3.56
C THR A 93 -5.77 15.87 -3.96
N VAL A 94 -4.84 14.93 -3.80
CA VAL A 94 -3.39 15.13 -4.03
C VAL A 94 -2.93 14.48 -5.34
N GLY A 95 -3.78 13.62 -5.89
CA GLY A 95 -3.46 12.80 -7.04
C GLY A 95 -2.26 11.89 -6.81
N PHE A 96 -1.71 11.39 -7.90
CA PHE A 96 -0.42 10.72 -7.94
C PHE A 96 0.64 11.66 -8.51
N ASN A 97 1.87 11.56 -8.01
CA ASN A 97 3.02 12.36 -8.38
C ASN A 97 2.79 13.88 -8.25
N ALA A 98 2.02 14.30 -7.23
CA ALA A 98 1.59 15.69 -7.02
C ALA A 98 0.89 16.31 -8.24
N GLY A 99 0.13 15.48 -8.98
CA GLY A 99 -0.61 15.94 -10.15
C GLY A 99 -2.03 16.41 -9.84
N ASP A 100 -2.44 16.44 -8.57
CA ASP A 100 -3.80 16.84 -8.15
C ASP A 100 -4.87 16.13 -9.02
N ALA A 101 -5.88 16.85 -9.47
CA ALA A 101 -6.94 16.34 -10.35
C ALA A 101 -6.50 16.04 -11.80
N ALA A 102 -5.23 16.24 -12.17
CA ALA A 102 -4.72 15.91 -13.49
C ALA A 102 -4.13 14.50 -13.58
N SER A 103 -3.94 13.83 -12.43
CA SER A 103 -3.53 12.44 -12.35
C SER A 103 -4.00 11.81 -11.05
N ASP A 104 -5.28 12.00 -10.72
CA ASP A 104 -5.89 11.43 -9.51
C ASP A 104 -6.53 10.07 -9.73
N VAL A 105 -6.70 9.61 -10.99
CA VAL A 105 -7.26 8.30 -11.30
C VAL A 105 -6.22 7.40 -11.96
N GLY A 106 -5.84 6.32 -11.27
CA GLY A 106 -5.15 5.19 -11.89
C GLY A 106 -6.14 4.20 -12.48
N THR A 107 -6.30 4.18 -13.80
CA THR A 107 -7.18 3.26 -14.53
C THR A 107 -6.40 2.08 -15.09
N PHE A 108 -6.83 0.87 -14.75
CA PHE A 108 -6.18 -0.39 -15.14
C PHE A 108 -6.59 -0.75 -16.57
N GLY A 109 -5.68 -1.31 -17.36
CA GLY A 109 -5.95 -1.70 -18.75
C GLY A 109 -6.84 -2.94 -18.91
N GLY A 110 -7.13 -3.66 -17.83
CA GLY A 110 -8.08 -4.78 -17.82
C GLY A 110 -7.45 -6.17 -17.93
N ALA A 111 -6.20 -6.34 -17.50
CA ALA A 111 -5.54 -7.63 -17.42
C ALA A 111 -5.19 -8.04 -15.98
N ILE A 112 -5.09 -9.35 -15.77
CA ILE A 112 -4.58 -9.89 -14.50
C ILE A 112 -3.11 -9.46 -14.35
N GLY A 113 -2.76 -8.95 -13.17
CA GLY A 113 -1.43 -8.44 -12.88
C GLY A 113 -1.28 -6.93 -13.11
N ASP A 114 -2.27 -6.26 -13.71
CA ASP A 114 -2.30 -4.80 -13.78
C ASP A 114 -2.17 -4.20 -12.37
N GLY A 115 -1.36 -3.16 -12.23
CA GLY A 115 -1.06 -2.63 -10.92
C GLY A 115 0.10 -1.66 -10.90
N PHE A 116 0.30 -1.08 -9.74
CA PHE A 116 1.39 -0.15 -9.47
C PHE A 116 1.61 0.00 -7.96
N SER A 117 2.81 0.46 -7.60
CA SER A 117 3.15 0.78 -6.21
C SER A 117 3.40 2.27 -6.05
N PHE A 118 3.07 2.80 -4.90
CA PHE A 118 3.29 4.21 -4.57
C PHE A 118 3.64 4.36 -3.10
N VAL A 119 4.37 5.43 -2.80
CA VAL A 119 4.87 5.77 -1.47
C VAL A 119 4.36 7.16 -1.05
N ALA A 120 3.96 7.29 0.20
CA ALA A 120 3.63 8.58 0.79
C ALA A 120 4.92 9.34 1.16
N TYR A 121 4.97 10.62 0.80
CA TYR A 121 6.00 11.53 1.30
C TYR A 121 5.45 12.96 1.38
N GLN A 122 5.56 13.57 2.55
CA GLN A 122 5.19 14.98 2.78
C GLN A 122 3.74 15.33 2.41
N GLY A 123 2.84 14.36 2.50
CA GLY A 123 1.42 14.55 2.19
C GLY A 123 1.02 14.25 0.75
N GLU A 124 1.97 13.77 -0.06
CA GLU A 124 1.78 13.40 -1.47
C GLU A 124 1.95 11.89 -1.69
N TRP A 125 1.34 11.38 -2.76
CA TRP A 125 1.59 10.02 -3.26
C TRP A 125 2.56 10.05 -4.43
N TYR A 126 3.68 9.34 -4.34
CA TYR A 126 4.63 9.19 -5.44
C TYR A 126 4.64 7.76 -5.96
N VAL A 127 4.45 7.58 -7.26
CA VAL A 127 4.54 6.26 -7.89
C VAL A 127 6.00 5.80 -7.87
N LEU A 128 6.22 4.57 -7.42
CA LEU A 128 7.55 3.99 -7.37
C LEU A 128 8.05 3.67 -8.78
N PRO A 129 9.30 4.02 -9.14
CA PRO A 129 9.86 3.75 -10.46
C PRO A 129 9.74 2.28 -10.87
N GLY A 130 9.32 2.04 -12.12
CA GLY A 130 9.24 0.69 -12.69
C GLY A 130 8.12 -0.20 -12.16
N THR A 131 7.21 0.34 -11.33
CA THR A 131 6.10 -0.45 -10.75
C THR A 131 4.80 -0.33 -11.53
N ASN A 132 4.61 0.72 -12.34
CA ASN A 132 3.41 0.87 -13.15
C ASN A 132 3.40 -0.16 -14.29
N LEU A 133 2.46 -1.10 -14.21
CA LEU A 133 2.18 -2.10 -15.20
C LEU A 133 0.74 -1.94 -15.69
N ASN A 134 0.60 -1.41 -16.91
CA ASN A 134 -0.69 -1.26 -17.61
C ASN A 134 -1.72 -0.42 -16.83
N VAL A 135 -1.26 0.63 -16.15
CA VAL A 135 -2.13 1.61 -15.48
C VAL A 135 -1.93 2.99 -16.10
N THR A 136 -3.02 3.60 -16.55
CA THR A 136 -3.04 4.99 -17.03
C THR A 136 -3.39 5.91 -15.86
N LEU A 137 -2.53 6.88 -15.57
CA LEU A 137 -2.83 7.96 -14.63
C LEU A 137 -3.41 9.14 -15.42
N ALA A 138 -4.61 9.60 -15.04
CA ALA A 138 -5.31 10.72 -15.67
C ALA A 138 -6.22 11.42 -14.67
#